data_AF-A0A7J6T4I0-F1
#
_entry.id   AF-A0A7J6T4I0-F1
#
_cell.length_a   1.000
_cell.length_b   1.000
_cell.length_c   1.000
_cell.angle_alpha   90.00
_cell.angle_beta   90.00
_cell.angle_gamma   90.00
#
_symmetry.space_group_name_H-M   'P 1'
#
loop_
_entity.id
_entity.type
_entity.pdbx_description
1 polymer ?
#
loop_
_entity_poly.entity_id
_entity_poly.type
_entity_poly.pdbx_seq_one_letter_code
_entity_poly.pdbx_strand_id
1 'polypeptide(L)'
;VHVTDYGDQREKSWSDQIRDLLLDYDCIPVFLAEDLYNNFVSFCDRFLWPIFHSVVMSFVYDDNPRPFDLQQWAAYQTVNQKFSEVVWASCREDQDMVWIHDIYLLLMPMLVGRKLRTANVGLFLHTPFPSSDLYKCLPVREELLKGMLCADLVGFQFFEYERHFLTCCKRILGLDYHFKKGGFVSVDYLGREVALRVGHACMHYDYSMQKMQEPAVVERAQALRDHYGDNVIVYASVDRCDRLSGIGLKFRAWRLFLEQHSNVVGRAVLRQHAYVPKTHSVTLAYKLASELTQIAEAINEQFGCE
;
A
#
# COMPACT_ATOMS: atom_id res chain seq x y z
N VAL A 1 29.88 -51.99 -22.78
CA VAL A 1 29.11 -51.40 -21.66
C VAL A 1 28.81 -49.97 -22.06
N HIS A 2 27.55 -49.67 -22.39
CA HIS A 2 27.12 -48.32 -22.70
C HIS A 2 26.92 -47.57 -21.39
N VAL A 3 27.66 -46.48 -21.22
CA VAL A 3 27.43 -45.50 -20.15
C VAL A 3 26.60 -44.39 -20.78
N THR A 4 25.34 -44.29 -20.38
CA THR A 4 24.50 -43.12 -20.62
C THR A 4 24.69 -42.19 -19.42
N ASP A 5 25.27 -41.03 -19.68
CA ASP A 5 25.34 -39.91 -18.76
C ASP A 5 23.91 -39.38 -18.54
N TYR A 6 23.34 -39.64 -17.36
CA TYR A 6 22.14 -38.96 -16.92
C TYR A 6 22.57 -37.57 -16.46
N GLY A 7 22.49 -36.61 -17.38
CA GLY A 7 22.68 -35.19 -17.08
C GLY A 7 21.89 -34.80 -15.83
N ASP A 8 22.60 -34.12 -14.93
CA ASP A 8 22.19 -33.60 -13.64
C ASP A 8 20.87 -32.82 -13.75
N GLN A 9 19.72 -33.50 -13.64
CA GLN A 9 18.41 -32.87 -13.46
C GLN A 9 18.31 -32.43 -11.99
N ARG A 10 19.06 -31.39 -11.61
CA ARG A 10 18.80 -30.71 -10.34
C ARG A 10 17.43 -30.07 -10.41
N GLU A 11 16.57 -30.48 -9.50
CA GLU A 11 15.26 -29.86 -9.27
C GLU A 11 15.48 -28.35 -9.06
N LYS A 12 14.85 -27.52 -9.91
CA LYS A 12 15.01 -26.06 -9.83
C LYS A 12 14.58 -25.58 -8.45
N SER A 13 15.41 -24.76 -7.80
CA SER A 13 15.04 -24.10 -6.55
C SER A 13 13.73 -23.33 -6.73
N TRP A 14 12.92 -23.23 -5.67
CA TRP A 14 11.67 -22.45 -5.67
C TRP A 14 11.87 -21.01 -6.21
N SER A 15 13.01 -20.38 -5.89
CA SER A 15 13.35 -19.06 -6.40
C SER A 15 13.56 -19.02 -7.92
N ASP A 16 14.10 -20.09 -8.50
CA ASP A 16 14.31 -20.19 -9.95
C ASP A 16 12.98 -20.43 -10.67
N GLN A 17 12.10 -21.25 -10.08
CA GLN A 17 10.74 -21.42 -10.59
C GLN A 17 9.96 -20.09 -10.60
N ILE A 18 10.09 -19.29 -9.53
CA ILE A 18 9.46 -17.94 -9.48
C ILE A 18 10.07 -17.01 -10.51
N ARG A 19 11.38 -17.02 -10.70
CA ARG A 19 12.02 -16.21 -11.75
C ARG A 19 11.47 -16.56 -13.12
N ASP A 20 11.43 -17.85 -13.45
CA ASP A 20 10.91 -18.31 -14.74
C ASP A 20 9.46 -17.87 -14.96
N LEU A 21 8.61 -18.00 -13.95
CA LEU A 21 7.20 -17.57 -14.02
C LEU A 21 7.04 -16.06 -14.21
N LEU A 22 7.95 -15.26 -13.65
CA LEU A 22 7.90 -13.80 -13.70
C LEU A 22 8.56 -13.21 -14.94
N LEU A 23 9.48 -13.94 -15.58
CA LEU A 23 10.13 -13.52 -16.82
C LEU A 23 9.12 -13.30 -17.95
N ASP A 24 8.07 -14.12 -18.03
CA ASP A 24 6.99 -13.96 -19.02
C ASP A 24 6.21 -12.64 -18.88
N TYR A 25 6.38 -11.95 -17.75
CA TYR A 25 5.74 -10.66 -17.43
C TYR A 25 6.76 -9.53 -17.29
N ASP A 26 7.99 -9.71 -17.77
CA ASP A 26 9.10 -8.76 -17.62
C ASP A 26 9.36 -8.34 -16.15
N CYS A 27 9.07 -9.25 -15.22
CA CYS A 27 9.20 -9.01 -13.79
C CYS A 27 10.51 -9.61 -13.24
N ILE A 28 11.30 -8.80 -12.54
CA ILE A 28 12.52 -9.25 -11.87
C ILE A 28 12.25 -9.33 -10.35
N PRO A 29 12.17 -10.54 -9.76
CA PRO A 29 11.89 -10.67 -8.33
C PRO A 29 13.10 -10.30 -7.45
N VAL A 30 12.82 -9.63 -6.33
CA VAL A 30 13.77 -9.40 -5.24
C VAL A 30 13.46 -10.36 -4.10
N PHE A 31 14.35 -11.32 -3.86
CA PHE A 31 14.18 -12.29 -2.77
C PHE A 31 14.77 -11.76 -1.47
N LEU A 32 13.96 -11.78 -0.41
CA LEU A 32 14.31 -11.33 0.93
C LEU A 32 14.31 -12.53 1.89
N ALA A 33 15.25 -12.56 2.83
CA ALA A 33 15.17 -13.49 3.95
C ALA A 33 13.97 -13.14 4.82
N GLU A 34 13.34 -14.15 5.43
CA GLU A 34 12.10 -13.99 6.19
C GLU A 34 12.24 -12.96 7.33
N ASP A 35 13.31 -13.03 8.13
CA ASP A 35 13.56 -12.08 9.22
C ASP A 35 13.74 -10.64 8.72
N LEU A 36 14.37 -10.47 7.55
CA LEU A 36 14.55 -9.16 6.94
C LEU A 36 13.20 -8.60 6.48
N TYR A 37 12.38 -9.44 5.83
CA TYR A 37 11.04 -9.07 5.39
C TYR A 37 10.13 -8.71 6.57
N ASN A 38 10.14 -9.52 7.64
CA ASN A 38 9.32 -9.27 8.82
C ASN A 38 9.67 -7.95 9.51
N ASN A 39 10.96 -7.64 9.66
CA ASN A 39 11.40 -6.35 10.22
C ASN A 39 11.05 -5.17 9.30
N PHE A 40 11.18 -5.34 7.99
CA PHE A 40 10.79 -4.34 6.99
C PHE A 40 9.29 -4.04 7.01
N VAL A 41 8.45 -5.07 6.98
CA VAL A 41 6.98 -4.92 7.05
C VAL A 41 6.59 -4.32 8.40
N SER A 42 7.22 -4.76 9.49
CA SER A 42 6.98 -4.17 10.81
C SER A 42 7.29 -2.66 10.84
N PHE A 43 8.40 -2.22 10.21
CA PHE A 43 8.70 -0.80 10.08
C PHE A 43 7.59 -0.05 9.33
N CYS A 44 7.21 -0.57 8.16
CA CYS A 44 6.22 0.07 7.29
C CYS A 44 4.86 0.15 7.97
N ASP A 45 4.39 -0.95 8.56
CA ASP A 45 3.06 -1.05 9.15
C ASP A 45 2.92 -0.31 10.47
N ARG A 46 3.99 -0.32 11.28
CA ARG A 46 3.93 0.29 12.59
C ARG A 46 4.25 1.77 12.55
N PHE A 47 5.17 2.23 11.70
CA PHE A 47 5.62 3.62 11.68
C PHE A 47 5.14 4.40 10.47
N LEU A 48 5.40 3.92 9.26
CA LEU A 48 5.07 4.68 8.06
C LEU A 48 3.56 4.74 7.83
N TRP A 49 2.90 3.59 7.79
CA TRP A 49 1.48 3.46 7.48
C TRP A 49 0.60 4.31 8.39
N PRO A 50 0.71 4.26 9.74
CA PRO A 50 -0.18 5.03 10.60
C PRO A 50 0.11 6.53 10.49
N ILE A 51 1.39 6.93 10.49
CA ILE A 51 1.76 8.34 10.40
C ILE A 51 1.29 8.94 9.08
N PHE A 52 1.50 8.24 7.95
CA PHE A 52 1.08 8.71 6.63
C PHE A 52 -0.45 8.80 6.50
N HIS A 53 -1.20 7.95 7.20
CA HIS A 53 -2.67 8.05 7.31
C HIS A 53 -3.15 9.01 8.40
N SER A 54 -2.29 9.89 8.89
CA SER A 54 -2.60 10.87 9.92
C SER A 54 -3.09 10.29 11.25
N VAL A 55 -2.62 9.08 11.57
CA VAL A 55 -2.91 8.41 12.82
C VAL A 55 -1.74 8.53 13.78
N VAL A 56 -2.03 9.05 14.97
CA VAL A 56 -1.03 9.14 16.04
C VAL A 56 -0.74 7.73 16.56
N MET A 57 0.55 7.36 16.52
CA MET A 57 1.16 6.06 16.83
C MET A 57 0.69 5.33 18.10
N SER A 58 -0.04 6.00 19.00
CA SER A 58 -0.29 5.53 20.35
C SER A 58 -1.56 4.70 20.54
N PHE A 59 -2.50 4.61 19.58
CA PHE A 59 -3.83 4.05 19.90
C PHE A 59 -4.47 3.12 18.86
N VAL A 60 -3.94 3.03 17.63
CA VAL A 60 -4.68 2.30 16.58
C VAL A 60 -4.27 0.84 16.46
N TYR A 61 -3.06 0.40 16.80
CA TYR A 61 -2.67 -1.00 16.54
C TYR A 61 -2.13 -1.79 17.74
N ASP A 62 -1.67 -1.12 18.80
CA ASP A 62 -1.11 -1.77 19.98
C ASP A 62 -1.58 -1.02 21.24
N ASP A 63 -1.98 -1.75 22.27
CA ASP A 63 -2.31 -1.20 23.60
C ASP A 63 -1.04 -0.79 24.35
N ASN A 64 0.13 -1.18 23.83
CA ASN A 64 1.44 -0.83 24.36
C ASN A 64 2.30 -0.13 23.27
N PRO A 65 2.47 1.20 23.30
CA PRO A 65 3.28 1.91 22.34
C PRO A 65 4.74 1.43 22.42
N ARG A 66 5.21 0.74 21.38
CA ARG A 66 6.60 0.29 21.30
C ARG A 66 7.51 1.43 20.86
N PRO A 67 8.72 1.57 21.45
CA PRO A 67 9.69 2.57 21.01
C PRO A 67 10.13 2.31 19.58
N PHE A 68 10.70 3.34 18.96
CA PHE A 68 11.34 3.23 17.65
C PHE A 68 12.42 2.14 17.65
N ASP A 69 12.36 1.26 16.66
CA ASP A 69 13.25 0.10 16.56
C ASP A 69 14.27 0.31 15.43
N LEU A 70 15.54 0.45 15.81
CA LEU A 70 16.65 0.63 14.87
C LEU A 70 16.86 -0.58 13.96
N GLN A 71 16.53 -1.79 14.40
CA GLN A 71 16.63 -3.00 13.58
C GLN A 71 15.59 -2.98 12.45
N GLN A 72 14.37 -2.53 12.75
CA GLN A 72 13.30 -2.35 11.75
C GLN A 72 13.68 -1.28 10.72
N TRP A 73 14.28 -0.18 11.16
CA TRP A 73 14.81 0.85 10.25
C TRP A 73 15.96 0.32 9.38
N ALA A 74 16.93 -0.41 9.96
CA ALA A 74 18.02 -1.00 9.21
C ALA A 74 17.53 -2.03 8.18
N ALA A 75 16.48 -2.79 8.51
CA ALA A 75 15.81 -3.67 7.56
C ALA A 75 15.20 -2.89 6.38
N TYR A 76 14.54 -1.76 6.66
CA TYR A 76 14.00 -0.87 5.62
C TYR A 76 15.07 -0.34 4.66
N GLN A 77 16.20 0.12 5.20
CA GLN A 77 17.35 0.55 4.39
C GLN A 77 17.91 -0.61 3.55
N THR A 78 18.04 -1.80 4.15
CA THR A 78 18.59 -3.00 3.48
C THR A 78 17.69 -3.48 2.36
N VAL A 79 16.37 -3.45 2.54
CA VAL A 79 15.41 -3.81 1.48
C VAL A 79 15.47 -2.79 0.34
N ASN A 80 15.46 -1.49 0.63
CA ASN A 80 15.63 -0.45 -0.39
C ASN A 80 16.97 -0.63 -1.15
N GLN A 81 18.05 -0.98 -0.45
CA GLN A 81 19.35 -1.28 -1.06
C GLN A 81 19.28 -2.48 -2.03
N LYS A 82 18.66 -3.60 -1.63
CA LYS A 82 18.48 -4.78 -2.50
C LYS A 82 17.65 -4.48 -3.75
N PHE A 83 16.59 -3.67 -3.63
CA PHE A 83 15.84 -3.21 -4.80
C PHE A 83 16.69 -2.32 -5.72
N SER A 84 17.49 -1.41 -5.15
CA SER A 84 18.37 -0.56 -5.95
C SER A 84 19.43 -1.35 -6.72
N GLU A 85 19.93 -2.45 -6.15
CA GLU A 85 20.90 -3.34 -6.81
C GLU A 85 20.33 -3.99 -8.06
N VAL A 86 19.06 -4.39 -8.02
CA VAL A 86 18.38 -4.93 -9.21
C VAL A 86 18.19 -3.83 -10.26
N VAL A 87 17.78 -2.63 -9.87
CA VAL A 87 17.66 -1.50 -10.81
C VAL A 87 19.01 -1.17 -11.45
N TRP A 88 20.10 -1.13 -10.68
CA TRP A 88 21.43 -0.88 -11.23
C TRP A 88 21.91 -1.93 -12.22
N ALA A 89 21.47 -3.18 -12.06
CA ALA A 89 21.85 -4.28 -12.95
C ALA A 89 21.03 -4.28 -14.25
N SER A 90 19.80 -3.75 -14.23
CA SER A 90 18.84 -3.87 -15.34
C SER A 90 18.60 -2.57 -16.11
N CYS A 91 18.79 -1.41 -15.47
CA CYS A 91 18.50 -0.10 -16.04
C CYS A 91 19.64 0.42 -16.92
N ARG A 92 19.28 0.97 -18.09
CA ARG A 92 20.18 1.72 -18.98
C ARG A 92 20.06 3.20 -18.69
N GLU A 93 21.09 3.77 -18.08
CA GLU A 93 21.09 5.11 -17.48
C GLU A 93 20.53 6.22 -18.38
N ASP A 94 20.90 6.24 -19.67
CA ASP A 94 20.54 7.31 -20.61
C ASP A 94 19.28 7.02 -21.44
N GLN A 95 18.61 5.88 -21.22
CA GLN A 95 17.47 5.43 -22.03
C GLN A 95 16.22 5.16 -21.20
N ASP A 96 16.41 4.69 -19.97
CA ASP A 96 15.32 4.19 -19.16
C ASP A 96 14.87 5.24 -18.14
N MET A 97 13.59 5.14 -17.76
CA MET A 97 13.02 5.88 -16.64
C MET A 97 12.76 4.92 -15.50
N VAL A 98 13.23 5.26 -14.30
CA VAL A 98 12.97 4.51 -13.08
C VAL A 98 11.75 5.12 -12.39
N TRP A 99 10.64 4.37 -12.32
CA TRP A 99 9.44 4.80 -11.63
C TRP A 99 9.22 3.98 -10.36
N ILE A 100 9.33 4.65 -9.21
CA ILE A 100 9.22 4.07 -7.87
C ILE A 100 7.83 4.36 -7.31
N HIS A 101 7.24 3.37 -6.65
CA HIS A 101 5.90 3.47 -6.10
C HIS A 101 5.87 3.28 -4.59
N ASP A 102 5.19 4.23 -3.93
CA ASP A 102 4.69 4.17 -2.56
C ASP A 102 5.74 4.18 -1.42
N ILE A 103 5.23 4.19 -0.19
CA ILE A 103 5.98 4.42 1.06
C ILE A 103 7.02 3.34 1.41
N TYR A 104 6.98 2.20 0.73
CA TYR A 104 7.89 1.07 0.97
C TYR A 104 9.31 1.35 0.46
N LEU A 105 9.43 2.26 -0.51
CA LEU A 105 10.65 2.47 -1.28
C LEU A 105 11.10 3.94 -1.28
N LEU A 106 10.84 4.69 -0.20
CA LEU A 106 11.12 6.13 -0.15
C LEU A 106 12.62 6.49 -0.21
N LEU A 107 13.51 5.53 0.06
CA LEU A 107 14.96 5.74 -0.07
C LEU A 107 15.49 5.39 -1.46
N MET A 108 14.70 4.68 -2.28
CA MET A 108 15.12 4.26 -3.61
C MET A 108 15.61 5.40 -4.50
N PRO A 109 14.99 6.60 -4.56
CA PRO A 109 15.48 7.64 -5.46
C PRO A 109 16.92 8.05 -5.16
N MET A 110 17.25 8.19 -3.86
CA MET A 110 18.62 8.46 -3.41
C MET A 110 19.56 7.32 -3.77
N LEU A 111 19.15 6.07 -3.61
CA LEU A 111 20.00 4.91 -3.90
C LEU A 111 20.25 4.76 -5.41
N VAL A 112 19.21 4.87 -6.23
CA VAL A 112 19.32 4.84 -7.69
C VAL A 112 20.32 5.91 -8.16
N GLY A 113 20.16 7.15 -7.71
CA GLY A 113 21.03 8.28 -8.06
C GLY A 113 22.51 8.15 -7.64
N ARG A 114 22.86 7.22 -6.74
CA ARG A 114 24.27 6.98 -6.36
C ARG A 114 25.09 6.36 -7.49
N LYS A 115 24.49 5.46 -8.28
CA LYS A 115 25.14 4.80 -9.41
C LYS A 115 24.64 5.29 -10.76
N LEU A 116 23.35 5.59 -10.87
CA LEU A 116 22.68 6.04 -12.09
C LEU A 116 22.38 7.54 -11.96
N ARG A 117 23.38 8.37 -12.23
CA ARG A 117 23.35 9.82 -12.01
C ARG A 117 22.56 10.59 -13.10
N THR A 118 22.49 10.07 -14.32
CA THR A 118 21.75 10.67 -15.43
C THR A 118 20.36 10.06 -15.65
N ALA A 119 20.02 8.99 -14.92
CA ALA A 119 18.72 8.33 -15.02
C ALA A 119 17.59 9.25 -14.55
N ASN A 120 16.48 9.23 -15.28
CA ASN A 120 15.26 9.92 -14.88
C ASN A 120 14.53 9.09 -13.81
N VAL A 121 14.37 9.66 -12.62
CA VAL A 121 13.78 8.98 -11.46
C VAL A 121 12.49 9.65 -11.02
N GLY A 122 11.36 8.94 -11.14
CA GLY A 122 10.08 9.35 -10.60
C GLY A 122 9.74 8.57 -9.32
N LEU A 123 9.14 9.25 -8.34
CA LEU A 123 8.51 8.64 -7.17
C LEU A 123 7.03 9.01 -7.18
N PHE A 124 6.12 8.05 -7.01
CA PHE A 124 4.70 8.34 -6.86
C PHE A 124 4.14 7.71 -5.59
N LEU A 125 3.56 8.53 -4.71
CA LEU A 125 2.94 8.09 -3.46
C LEU A 125 1.44 7.84 -3.68
N HIS A 126 1.06 6.57 -3.54
CA HIS A 126 -0.35 6.14 -3.51
C HIS A 126 -0.96 6.37 -2.15
N THR A 127 -0.16 6.18 -1.09
CA THR A 127 -0.55 6.49 0.29
C THR A 127 -0.65 8.01 0.50
N PRO A 128 -1.58 8.50 1.35
CA PRO A 128 -1.62 9.90 1.75
C PRO A 128 -0.29 10.42 2.32
N PHE A 129 -0.02 11.71 2.15
CA PHE A 129 1.13 12.35 2.79
C PHE A 129 0.67 13.15 4.01
N PRO A 130 1.28 12.95 5.19
CA PRO A 130 0.72 13.50 6.43
C PRO A 130 1.12 14.96 6.65
N SER A 131 0.36 15.64 7.49
CA SER A 131 0.69 17.01 7.90
C SER A 131 2.07 17.08 8.57
N SER A 132 2.70 18.25 8.50
CA SER A 132 4.04 18.42 9.07
C SER A 132 4.13 18.18 10.57
N ASP A 133 3.02 18.31 11.31
CA ASP A 133 3.01 18.10 12.75
C ASP A 133 3.05 16.60 13.08
N LEU A 134 2.40 15.76 12.26
CA LEU A 134 2.47 14.31 12.37
C LEU A 134 3.75 13.75 11.75
N TYR A 135 4.22 14.29 10.62
CA TYR A 135 5.46 13.83 9.98
C TYR A 135 6.68 14.00 10.90
N LYS A 136 6.69 15.05 11.74
CA LYS A 136 7.76 15.27 12.73
C LYS A 136 7.87 14.16 13.77
N CYS A 137 6.82 13.36 13.98
CA CYS A 137 6.85 12.20 14.87
C CYS A 137 7.74 11.06 14.34
N LEU A 138 8.07 11.04 13.03
CA LEU A 138 9.02 10.08 12.48
C LEU A 138 10.45 10.39 12.97
N PRO A 139 11.13 9.43 13.62
CA PRO A 139 12.52 9.63 14.04
C PRO A 139 13.48 9.81 12.85
N VAL A 140 13.19 9.16 11.73
CA VAL A 140 13.98 9.16 10.47
C VAL A 140 13.40 10.08 9.39
N ARG A 141 12.67 11.11 9.81
CA ARG A 141 11.95 12.06 8.94
C ARG A 141 12.87 12.76 7.93
N GLU A 142 14.10 13.08 8.32
CA GLU A 142 15.03 13.78 7.43
C GLU A 142 15.54 12.88 6.34
N GLU A 143 15.95 11.65 6.68
CA GLU A 143 16.44 10.65 5.76
C GLU A 143 15.38 10.28 4.72
N LEU A 144 14.13 10.13 5.15
CA LEU A 144 13.01 9.87 4.25
C LEU A 144 12.74 11.06 3.33
N LEU A 145 12.67 12.29 3.84
CA LEU A 145 12.49 13.49 3.01
C LEU A 145 13.61 13.67 1.99
N LYS A 146 14.86 13.54 2.42
CA LYS A 146 16.04 13.62 1.55
C LYS A 146 16.01 12.50 0.51
N GLY A 147 15.60 11.29 0.91
CA GLY A 147 15.40 10.15 0.01
C GLY A 147 14.42 10.44 -1.12
N MET A 148 13.25 11.00 -0.79
CA MET A 148 12.23 11.39 -1.76
C MET A 148 12.71 12.52 -2.68
N LEU A 149 13.37 13.53 -2.14
CA LEU A 149 13.89 14.69 -2.89
C LEU A 149 15.06 14.35 -3.84
N CYS A 150 15.60 13.13 -3.81
CA CYS A 150 16.55 12.69 -4.83
C CYS A 150 15.89 12.27 -6.16
N ALA A 151 14.56 12.14 -6.19
CA ALA A 151 13.80 11.96 -7.43
C ALA A 151 13.79 13.25 -8.26
N ASP A 152 13.64 13.13 -9.57
CA ASP A 152 13.37 14.26 -10.47
C ASP A 152 11.91 14.70 -10.39
N LEU A 153 11.01 13.75 -10.08
CA LEU A 153 9.58 13.99 -9.93
C LEU A 153 9.03 13.25 -8.72
N VAL A 154 8.29 13.96 -7.86
CA VAL A 154 7.49 13.37 -6.78
C VAL A 154 6.01 13.62 -7.03
N GLY A 155 5.27 12.54 -7.20
CA GLY A 155 3.84 12.54 -7.49
C GLY A 155 2.97 12.15 -6.29
N PHE A 156 1.81 12.78 -6.19
CA PHE A 156 0.81 12.54 -5.14
C PHE A 156 -0.59 12.36 -5.72
N GLN A 157 -1.45 11.64 -4.99
CA GLN A 157 -2.87 11.48 -5.34
C GLN A 157 -3.65 12.80 -5.28
N PHE A 158 -3.43 13.64 -4.26
CA PHE A 158 -4.22 14.86 -4.04
C PHE A 158 -3.32 16.06 -3.74
N PHE A 159 -3.81 17.25 -4.10
CA PHE A 159 -3.12 18.53 -3.85
C PHE A 159 -2.82 18.76 -2.36
N GLU A 160 -3.67 18.28 -1.46
CA GLU A 160 -3.43 18.38 -0.03
C GLU A 160 -2.15 17.66 0.41
N TYR A 161 -1.86 16.50 -0.19
CA TYR A 161 -0.68 15.70 0.13
C TYR A 161 0.59 16.36 -0.37
N GLU A 162 0.55 16.92 -1.59
CA GLU A 162 1.61 17.76 -2.14
C GLU A 162 1.90 18.97 -1.23
N ARG A 163 0.86 19.70 -0.79
CA ARG A 163 1.00 20.83 0.13
C ARG A 163 1.62 20.43 1.47
N HIS A 164 1.24 19.27 2.00
CA HIS A 164 1.83 18.74 3.23
C HIS A 164 3.30 18.38 3.04
N PHE A 165 3.67 17.77 1.91
CA PHE A 165 5.06 17.50 1.55
C PHE A 165 5.89 18.78 1.48
N LEU A 166 5.41 19.80 0.76
CA LEU A 166 6.05 21.12 0.69
C LEU A 166 6.25 21.76 2.07
N THR A 167 5.23 21.67 2.93
CA THR A 167 5.30 22.18 4.30
C THR A 167 6.35 21.42 5.12
N CYS A 168 6.49 20.11 4.91
CA CYS A 168 7.53 19.29 5.54
C CYS A 168 8.92 19.67 5.03
N CYS A 169 9.11 19.82 3.71
CA CYS A 169 10.37 20.30 3.12
C CYS A 169 10.80 21.64 3.72
N LYS A 170 9.87 22.61 3.83
CA LYS A 170 10.18 23.92 4.41
C LYS A 170 10.49 23.84 5.91
N ARG A 171 9.65 23.16 6.70
CA ARG A 171 9.78 23.15 8.17
C ARG A 171 10.92 22.28 8.68
N ILE A 172 11.29 21.21 7.97
CA ILE A 172 12.30 20.24 8.42
C ILE A 172 13.64 20.50 7.76
N LEU A 173 13.65 20.82 6.46
CA LEU A 173 14.89 21.00 5.69
C LEU A 173 15.18 22.47 5.34
N GLY A 174 14.28 23.40 5.66
CA GLY A 174 14.44 24.82 5.34
C GLY A 174 14.22 25.17 3.87
N LEU A 175 13.80 24.20 3.04
CA LEU A 175 13.70 24.36 1.59
C LEU A 175 12.48 25.19 1.18
N ASP A 176 12.69 26.17 0.33
CA ASP A 176 11.62 26.90 -0.34
C ASP A 176 11.15 26.18 -1.61
N TYR A 177 9.91 26.45 -1.99
CA TYR A 177 9.34 25.96 -3.23
C TYR A 177 8.97 27.15 -4.12
N HIS A 178 8.95 26.92 -5.43
CA HIS A 178 8.64 27.94 -6.40
C HIS A 178 7.57 27.46 -7.38
N PHE A 179 6.74 28.40 -7.82
CA PHE A 179 5.73 28.17 -8.85
C PHE A 179 6.31 28.45 -10.23
N LYS A 180 5.99 27.57 -11.17
CA LYS A 180 6.36 27.69 -12.57
C LYS A 180 5.16 27.93 -13.46
N LYS A 181 5.45 28.44 -14.66
CA LYS A 181 4.45 28.57 -15.73
C LYS A 181 3.76 27.21 -15.96
N GLY A 182 2.45 27.24 -16.13
CA GLY A 182 1.63 26.02 -16.26
C GLY A 182 1.14 25.43 -14.93
N GLY A 183 1.30 26.14 -13.80
CA GLY A 183 0.78 25.69 -12.51
C GLY A 183 1.63 24.61 -11.84
N PHE A 184 2.86 24.44 -12.30
CA PHE A 184 3.78 23.43 -11.77
C PHE A 184 4.49 23.95 -10.52
N VAL A 185 4.72 23.07 -9.55
CA VAL A 185 5.44 23.38 -8.31
C VAL A 185 6.73 22.57 -8.29
N SER A 186 7.79 23.18 -7.76
CA SER A 186 9.10 22.56 -7.64
C SER A 186 9.83 23.00 -6.38
N VAL A 187 10.72 22.14 -5.91
CA VAL A 187 11.61 22.37 -4.76
C VAL A 187 13.05 22.29 -5.23
N ASP A 188 13.86 23.27 -4.84
CA ASP A 188 15.31 23.23 -5.09
C ASP A 188 15.99 22.38 -4.02
N TYR A 189 16.67 21.30 -4.43
CA TYR A 189 17.39 20.40 -3.55
C TYR A 189 18.75 20.04 -4.14
N LEU A 190 19.83 20.37 -3.42
CA LEU A 190 21.22 20.11 -3.84
C LEU A 190 21.57 20.66 -5.25
N GLY A 191 21.01 21.82 -5.61
CA GLY A 191 21.22 22.44 -6.92
C GLY A 191 20.46 21.77 -8.07
N ARG A 192 19.62 20.79 -7.76
CA ARG A 192 18.64 20.19 -8.69
C ARG A 192 17.25 20.70 -8.36
N GLU A 193 16.42 20.69 -9.38
CA GLU A 193 15.01 20.98 -9.24
C GLU A 193 14.22 19.68 -9.19
N VAL A 194 13.41 19.53 -8.14
CA VAL A 194 12.50 18.40 -7.95
C VAL A 194 11.10 18.86 -8.31
N ALA A 195 10.54 18.31 -9.38
CA ALA A 195 9.18 18.65 -9.82
C ALA A 195 8.13 17.91 -8.98
N LEU A 196 7.07 18.60 -8.61
CA LEU A 196 5.91 18.00 -7.95
C LEU A 196 4.72 17.89 -8.89
N ARG A 197 3.97 16.80 -8.75
CA ARG A 197 2.76 16.53 -9.54
C ARG A 197 1.65 15.95 -8.68
N VAL A 198 0.43 16.34 -9.03
CA VAL A 198 -0.78 15.70 -8.55
C VAL A 198 -1.40 14.92 -9.69
N GLY A 199 -1.73 13.66 -9.44
CA GLY A 199 -2.41 12.80 -10.39
C GLY A 199 -3.16 11.69 -9.64
N HIS A 200 -4.37 11.37 -10.09
CA HIS A 200 -5.19 10.35 -9.45
C HIS A 200 -4.95 8.99 -10.11
N ALA A 201 -4.62 7.97 -9.31
CA ALA A 201 -4.62 6.60 -9.81
C ALA A 201 -6.07 6.16 -10.06
N CYS A 202 -6.35 5.71 -11.28
CA CYS A 202 -7.67 5.31 -11.71
C CYS A 202 -7.70 3.82 -12.08
N MET A 203 -8.89 3.22 -11.95
CA MET A 203 -9.14 1.89 -12.50
C MET A 203 -9.39 1.96 -14.01
N HIS A 204 -9.00 0.91 -14.72
CA HIS A 204 -9.23 0.82 -16.17
C HIS A 204 -10.70 0.50 -16.45
N TYR A 205 -11.49 1.54 -16.74
CA TYR A 205 -12.95 1.46 -16.87
C TYR A 205 -13.40 0.35 -17.82
N ASP A 206 -12.89 0.32 -19.05
CA ASP A 206 -13.35 -0.64 -20.08
C ASP A 206 -13.05 -2.09 -19.68
N TYR A 207 -11.91 -2.33 -19.03
CA TYR A 207 -11.54 -3.66 -18.56
C TYR A 207 -12.44 -4.10 -17.41
N SER A 208 -12.73 -3.21 -16.46
CA SER A 208 -13.68 -3.47 -15.39
C SER A 208 -15.08 -3.75 -15.92
N MET A 209 -15.55 -2.98 -16.91
CA MET A 209 -16.84 -3.20 -17.56
C MET A 209 -16.88 -4.56 -18.27
N GLN A 210 -15.82 -4.93 -18.99
CA GLN A 210 -15.72 -6.24 -19.65
C GLN A 210 -15.77 -7.38 -18.64
N LYS A 211 -15.02 -7.29 -17.54
CA LYS A 211 -15.00 -8.31 -16.47
C LYS A 211 -16.36 -8.48 -15.81
N MET A 212 -17.13 -7.40 -15.63
CA MET A 212 -18.48 -7.47 -15.07
C MET A 212 -19.48 -8.19 -15.97
N GLN A 213 -19.22 -8.27 -17.28
CA GLN A 213 -20.08 -8.97 -18.25
C GLN A 213 -19.68 -10.44 -18.47
N GLU A 214 -18.63 -10.93 -17.79
CA GLU A 214 -18.25 -12.33 -17.92
C GLU A 214 -19.39 -13.26 -17.44
N PRO A 215 -19.74 -14.32 -18.19
CA PRO A 215 -20.87 -15.19 -17.85
C PRO A 215 -20.83 -15.70 -16.41
N ALA A 216 -19.65 -16.10 -15.92
CA ALA A 216 -19.47 -16.56 -14.54
C ALA A 216 -19.79 -15.48 -13.49
N VAL A 217 -19.49 -14.21 -13.78
CA VAL A 217 -19.79 -13.08 -12.88
C VAL A 217 -21.29 -12.78 -12.89
N VAL A 218 -21.90 -12.75 -14.07
CA VAL A 218 -23.35 -12.51 -14.22
C VAL A 218 -24.16 -13.63 -13.56
N GLU A 219 -23.80 -14.89 -13.80
CA GLU A 219 -24.42 -16.06 -13.16
C GLU A 219 -24.28 -16.00 -11.63
N ARG A 220 -23.07 -15.69 -11.12
CA ARG A 220 -22.85 -15.58 -9.69
C ARG A 220 -23.64 -14.43 -9.06
N ALA A 221 -23.76 -13.30 -9.75
CA ALA A 221 -24.56 -12.17 -9.32
C ALA A 221 -26.05 -12.52 -9.27
N GLN A 222 -26.56 -13.25 -10.27
CA GLN A 222 -27.94 -13.71 -10.29
C GLN A 222 -28.21 -14.71 -9.15
N ALA A 223 -27.34 -15.71 -8.97
CA ALA A 223 -27.46 -16.68 -7.88
C ALA A 223 -27.47 -16.01 -6.48
N LEU A 224 -26.75 -14.89 -6.32
CA LEU A 224 -26.79 -14.12 -5.07
C LEU A 224 -28.12 -13.38 -4.89
N ARG A 225 -28.71 -12.83 -5.97
CA ARG A 225 -30.04 -12.22 -5.91
C ARG A 225 -31.11 -13.25 -5.58
N ASP A 226 -31.06 -14.41 -6.24
CA ASP A 226 -32.01 -15.51 -6.02
C ASP A 226 -31.91 -16.05 -4.59
N HIS A 227 -30.71 -16.11 -4.01
CA HIS A 227 -30.49 -16.58 -2.64
C HIS A 227 -31.17 -15.69 -1.58
N TYR A 228 -31.13 -14.36 -1.75
CA TYR A 228 -31.74 -13.42 -0.80
C TYR A 228 -33.22 -13.10 -1.12
N GLY A 229 -33.62 -13.26 -2.38
CA GLY A 229 -34.96 -12.94 -2.86
C GLY A 229 -35.18 -11.45 -3.17
N ASP A 230 -36.22 -11.16 -3.94
CA ASP A 230 -36.45 -9.82 -4.54
C ASP A 230 -36.81 -8.72 -3.52
N ASN A 231 -37.19 -9.09 -2.30
CA ASN A 231 -37.63 -8.16 -1.26
C ASN A 231 -36.52 -7.73 -0.28
N VAL A 232 -35.28 -8.18 -0.52
CA VAL A 232 -34.11 -7.92 0.33
C VAL A 232 -33.12 -7.01 -0.39
N ILE A 233 -32.72 -5.92 0.28
CA ILE A 233 -31.65 -5.03 -0.19
C ILE A 233 -30.32 -5.56 0.30
N VAL A 234 -29.41 -5.90 -0.63
CA VAL A 234 -28.06 -6.36 -0.31
C VAL A 234 -27.07 -5.20 -0.42
N TYR A 235 -26.51 -4.80 0.73
CA TYR A 235 -25.38 -3.89 0.80
C TYR A 235 -24.10 -4.71 0.72
N ALA A 236 -23.36 -4.59 -0.38
CA ALA A 236 -22.07 -5.26 -0.55
C ALA A 236 -20.91 -4.30 -0.26
N SER A 237 -19.92 -4.77 0.49
CA SER A 237 -18.70 -4.01 0.73
C SER A 237 -17.48 -4.90 0.66
N VAL A 238 -16.43 -4.41 0.03
CA VAL A 238 -15.14 -5.08 -0.08
C VAL A 238 -14.08 -4.12 0.43
N ASP A 239 -13.48 -4.46 1.55
CA ASP A 239 -12.49 -3.61 2.20
C ASP A 239 -11.32 -4.45 2.65
N ARG A 240 -10.17 -3.80 2.75
CA ARG A 240 -9.01 -4.39 3.39
C ARG A 240 -9.31 -4.62 4.88
N CYS A 241 -8.86 -5.74 5.42
CA CYS A 241 -8.91 -6.01 6.85
C CYS A 241 -7.85 -5.16 7.56
N ASP A 242 -8.14 -3.87 7.68
CA ASP A 242 -7.31 -2.86 8.35
C ASP A 242 -8.18 -1.96 9.22
N ARG A 243 -7.64 -1.48 10.34
CA ARG A 243 -8.39 -0.59 11.24
C ARG A 243 -8.73 0.74 10.56
N LEU A 244 -7.91 1.19 9.61
CA LEU A 244 -8.16 2.41 8.84
C LEU A 244 -9.26 2.24 7.78
N SER A 245 -9.61 1.01 7.42
CA SER A 245 -10.72 0.75 6.50
C SER A 245 -12.09 0.98 7.13
N GLY A 246 -12.15 1.25 8.44
CA GLY A 246 -13.38 1.69 9.09
C GLY A 246 -14.49 0.63 9.14
N ILE A 247 -14.17 -0.65 8.94
CA ILE A 247 -15.17 -1.74 8.94
C ILE A 247 -15.90 -1.79 10.30
N GLY A 248 -15.18 -1.63 11.41
CA GLY A 248 -15.80 -1.58 12.73
C GLY A 248 -16.78 -0.40 12.90
N LEU A 249 -16.46 0.77 12.35
CA LEU A 249 -17.37 1.92 12.34
C LEU A 249 -18.61 1.65 11.49
N LYS A 250 -18.43 0.98 10.34
CA LYS A 250 -19.51 0.54 9.47
C LYS A 250 -20.45 -0.43 10.16
N PHE A 251 -19.93 -1.41 10.92
CA PHE A 251 -20.75 -2.33 11.69
C PHE A 251 -21.53 -1.64 12.81
N ARG A 252 -20.92 -0.66 13.49
CA ARG A 252 -21.63 0.17 14.48
C ARG A 252 -22.74 0.99 13.84
N ALA A 253 -22.47 1.60 12.68
CA ALA A 253 -23.48 2.33 11.92
C ALA A 253 -24.61 1.41 11.44
N TRP A 254 -24.27 0.20 10.99
CA TRP A 254 -25.23 -0.82 10.59
C TRP A 254 -26.15 -1.23 11.74
N ARG A 255 -25.57 -1.48 12.92
CA ARG A 255 -26.35 -1.75 14.14
C ARG A 255 -27.32 -0.61 14.44
N LEU A 256 -26.84 0.63 14.48
CA LEU A 256 -27.69 1.81 14.75
C LEU A 256 -28.80 1.96 13.70
N PHE A 257 -28.51 1.69 12.43
CA PHE A 257 -29.50 1.70 11.36
C PHE A 257 -30.61 0.68 11.60
N LEU A 258 -30.27 -0.56 12.00
CA LEU A 258 -31.26 -1.59 12.33
C LEU A 258 -32.08 -1.24 13.59
N GLU A 259 -31.45 -0.64 14.60
CA GLU A 259 -32.12 -0.16 15.82
C GLU A 259 -33.15 0.95 15.53
N GLN A 260 -32.83 1.87 14.62
CA GLN A 260 -33.67 3.02 14.31
C GLN A 260 -34.77 2.72 13.27
N HIS A 261 -34.60 1.65 12.49
CA HIS A 261 -35.48 1.32 11.37
C HIS A 261 -35.94 -0.14 11.41
N SER A 262 -36.78 -0.50 12.38
CA SER A 262 -37.27 -1.87 12.56
C SER A 262 -37.96 -2.46 11.31
N ASN A 263 -38.51 -1.62 10.43
CA ASN A 263 -39.13 -2.03 9.17
C ASN A 263 -38.15 -2.61 8.13
N VAL A 264 -36.84 -2.46 8.32
CA VAL A 264 -35.80 -2.99 7.42
C VAL A 264 -35.18 -4.30 7.91
N VAL A 265 -35.45 -4.69 9.16
CA VAL A 265 -35.01 -5.98 9.73
C VAL A 265 -35.63 -7.12 8.91
N GLY A 266 -34.82 -8.09 8.53
CA GLY A 266 -35.21 -9.17 7.60
C GLY A 266 -35.35 -8.75 6.12
N ARG A 267 -35.18 -7.46 5.80
CA ARG A 267 -35.28 -6.91 4.44
C ARG A 267 -34.00 -6.22 3.96
N ALA A 268 -32.97 -6.20 4.77
CA ALA A 268 -31.68 -5.60 4.43
C ALA A 268 -30.54 -6.47 4.96
N VAL A 269 -29.53 -6.72 4.13
CA VAL A 269 -28.36 -7.54 4.46
C VAL A 269 -27.10 -6.78 4.14
N LEU A 270 -26.16 -6.72 5.10
CA LEU A 270 -24.80 -6.25 4.87
C LEU A 270 -23.87 -7.44 4.63
N ARG A 271 -23.30 -7.52 3.42
CA ARG A 271 -22.28 -8.50 3.05
C ARG A 271 -20.91 -7.82 2.97
N GLN A 272 -20.14 -7.93 4.05
CA GLN A 272 -18.79 -7.39 4.14
C GLN A 272 -17.75 -8.48 3.81
N HIS A 273 -16.98 -8.26 2.75
CA HIS A 273 -15.77 -9.02 2.47
C HIS A 273 -14.56 -8.24 3.00
N ALA A 274 -13.87 -8.79 3.99
CA ALA A 274 -12.64 -8.22 4.55
C ALA A 274 -11.44 -9.07 4.09
N TYR A 275 -10.59 -8.54 3.22
CA TYR A 275 -9.43 -9.28 2.70
C TYR A 275 -8.14 -8.91 3.45
N VAL A 276 -7.30 -9.91 3.74
CA VAL A 276 -6.00 -9.70 4.39
C VAL A 276 -4.92 -9.49 3.32
N PRO A 277 -4.26 -8.32 3.23
CA PRO A 277 -3.17 -8.13 2.29
C PRO A 277 -1.95 -8.96 2.69
N LYS A 278 -1.22 -9.45 1.69
CA LYS A 278 0.06 -10.18 1.90
C LYS A 278 1.21 -9.27 2.32
N THR A 279 1.07 -7.94 2.14
CA THR A 279 2.10 -6.93 2.38
C THR A 279 2.11 -6.38 3.81
N HIS A 280 1.26 -6.89 4.70
CA HIS A 280 1.08 -6.40 6.05
C HIS A 280 1.27 -7.49 7.10
N SER A 281 1.44 -7.08 8.35
CA SER A 281 1.50 -7.97 9.50
C SER A 281 0.24 -8.83 9.58
N VAL A 282 0.41 -10.09 9.21
CA VAL A 282 -0.64 -11.11 9.22
C VAL A 282 -1.28 -11.24 10.61
N THR A 283 -0.48 -11.10 11.67
CA THR A 283 -0.94 -11.16 13.06
C THR A 283 -1.94 -10.04 13.40
N LEU A 284 -1.66 -8.79 12.99
CA LEU A 284 -2.57 -7.66 13.24
C LEU A 284 -3.89 -7.84 12.49
N ALA A 285 -3.81 -8.30 11.24
CA ALA A 285 -4.99 -8.55 10.42
C ALA A 285 -5.88 -9.65 10.99
N TYR A 286 -5.31 -10.75 11.51
CA TYR A 286 -6.10 -11.81 12.15
C TYR A 286 -6.75 -11.37 13.46
N LYS A 287 -6.05 -10.57 14.28
CA LYS A 287 -6.64 -10.00 15.51
C LYS A 287 -7.86 -9.13 15.16
N LEU A 288 -7.72 -8.24 14.18
CA LEU A 288 -8.82 -7.40 13.72
C LEU A 288 -9.96 -8.24 13.11
N ALA A 289 -9.66 -9.25 12.30
CA ALA A 289 -10.68 -10.12 11.73
C ALA A 289 -11.52 -10.80 12.83
N SER A 290 -10.87 -11.29 13.89
CA SER A 290 -11.56 -11.86 15.06
C SER A 290 -12.47 -10.84 15.76
N GLU A 291 -11.97 -9.63 16.00
CA GLU A 291 -12.76 -8.52 16.59
C GLU A 291 -13.99 -8.18 15.72
N LEU A 292 -13.81 -8.11 14.39
CA LEU A 292 -14.90 -7.82 13.45
C LEU A 292 -15.94 -8.94 13.41
N THR A 293 -15.50 -10.20 13.44
CA THR A 293 -16.40 -11.37 13.46
C THR A 293 -17.29 -11.34 14.71
N GLN A 294 -16.72 -11.08 15.89
CA GLN A 294 -17.50 -10.98 17.13
C GLN A 294 -18.55 -9.87 17.08
N ILE A 295 -18.22 -8.72 16.49
CA ILE A 295 -19.20 -7.63 16.32
C ILE A 295 -20.31 -8.05 15.36
N ALA A 296 -19.98 -8.72 14.26
CA ALA A 296 -20.96 -9.20 13.29
C ALA A 296 -21.89 -10.26 13.90
N GLU A 297 -21.35 -11.21 14.66
CA GLU A 297 -22.12 -12.23 15.39
C GLU A 297 -23.08 -11.58 16.38
N ALA A 298 -22.62 -10.63 17.20
CA ALA A 298 -23.49 -9.93 18.14
C ALA A 298 -24.65 -9.16 17.46
N ILE A 299 -24.40 -8.59 16.28
CA ILE A 299 -25.46 -7.93 15.48
C ILE A 299 -26.45 -8.98 14.96
N ASN A 300 -25.94 -10.11 14.44
CA ASN A 300 -26.79 -11.17 13.91
C ASN A 300 -27.60 -11.86 15.01
N GLU A 301 -27.07 -12.03 16.22
CA GLU A 301 -27.84 -12.54 17.36
C GLU A 301 -28.98 -11.60 17.75
N GLN A 302 -28.78 -10.29 17.61
CA GLN A 302 -29.78 -9.29 18.00
C GLN A 302 -30.86 -9.06 16.93
N PHE A 303 -30.50 -9.09 15.64
CA PHE A 303 -31.38 -8.71 14.53
C PHE A 303 -31.59 -9.79 13.47
N GLY A 304 -30.89 -10.92 13.57
CA GLY A 304 -31.01 -12.03 12.65
C GLY A 304 -32.43 -12.57 12.63
N CYS A 305 -32.90 -12.90 11.43
CA CYS A 305 -34.14 -13.62 11.20
C CYS A 305 -33.76 -14.96 10.55
N GLU A 306 -34.52 -16.02 10.83
CA GLU A 306 -34.38 -17.32 10.16
C GLU A 306 -34.54 -17.23 8.65
#